data_AF-A0A4P2Q6X3-F1
#
_entry.id   AF-A0A4P2Q6X3-F1
#
_cell.length_a   1.000
_cell.length_b   1.000
_cell.length_c   1.000
_cell.angle_alpha   90.00
_cell.angle_beta   90.00
_cell.angle_gamma   90.00
#
_symmetry.space_group_name_H-M   'P 1'
#
loop_
_entity.id
_entity.type
_entity.pdbx_description
1 polymer ?
#
loop_
_entity_poly.entity_id
_entity_poly.type
_entity_poly.pdbx_seq_one_letter_code
_entity_poly.pdbx_strand_id
1 'polypeptide(L)'
;MKNQFDSVVVMEPESRALPKGAPVRDEVVRLVREKRYEEALAVLYQARSESPGDRELQASIERIKEFLAGAYAKRLGGLDKVAGPIPMSAGRSPDALLVARYVDGSSTFDDIAQMCPLGRLRTLQVLVGLYTGREVASPFSERTSPTVGERTSPSVSERTSPAISEMTPAPVRRAFDTMPEAGADMAPPTMPARGVQRRPQEPPPDSKPFTLPVAESAEDRRYREAFARGTAAFVQRRYAEAIEAFEACARMRPGDAGASVMLRRAQRERDLGG
;
A
#
# COMPACT_ATOMS: atom_id res chain seq x y z
N MET A 1 46.37 12.38 66.85
CA MET A 1 45.83 11.01 66.86
C MET A 1 44.75 10.94 65.77
N LYS A 2 45.14 10.65 64.53
CA LYS A 2 44.96 9.33 63.85
C LYS A 2 43.53 8.79 63.96
N ASN A 3 42.66 9.18 63.03
CA ASN A 3 41.52 8.35 62.63
C ASN A 3 41.73 7.93 61.17
N GLN A 4 42.11 6.66 61.07
CA GLN A 4 42.33 5.87 59.88
C GLN A 4 40.99 5.19 59.58
N PHE A 5 40.26 5.71 58.59
CA PHE A 5 39.16 4.99 57.96
C PHE A 5 39.58 4.64 56.55
N ASP A 6 40.01 3.39 56.42
CA ASP A 6 40.05 2.63 55.19
C ASP A 6 38.65 2.64 54.55
N SER A 7 38.40 3.61 53.67
CA SER A 7 37.35 3.50 52.67
C SER A 7 37.96 2.79 51.47
N VAL A 8 38.00 1.46 51.56
CA VAL A 8 38.13 0.58 50.40
C VAL A 8 36.90 0.84 49.54
N VAL A 9 37.05 1.75 48.56
CA VAL A 9 36.15 1.84 47.42
C VAL A 9 36.35 0.53 46.67
N VAL A 10 35.49 -0.43 46.96
CA VAL A 10 35.26 -1.58 46.11
C VAL A 10 34.75 -1.00 44.79
N MET A 11 35.68 -0.80 43.85
CA MET A 11 35.39 -0.61 42.44
C MET A 11 34.50 -1.78 42.04
N GLU A 12 33.21 -1.48 41.86
CA GLU A 12 32.31 -2.34 41.12
C GLU A 12 32.98 -2.72 39.80
N PRO A 13 32.82 -3.98 39.34
CA PRO A 13 33.40 -4.39 38.09
C PRO A 13 32.81 -3.48 37.01
N GLU A 14 33.71 -2.82 36.27
CA GLU A 14 33.41 -2.24 34.98
C GLU A 14 32.49 -3.21 34.24
N SER A 15 31.21 -2.85 34.19
CA SER A 15 30.27 -3.42 33.25
C SER A 15 30.81 -3.00 31.90
N ARG A 16 31.69 -3.86 31.36
CA ARG A 16 32.12 -3.90 29.97
C ARG A 16 30.84 -3.98 29.16
N ALA A 17 30.27 -2.82 28.87
CA ALA A 17 29.26 -2.65 27.87
C ALA A 17 29.95 -3.01 26.56
N LEU A 18 29.94 -4.30 26.24
CA LEU A 18 30.23 -4.79 24.90
C LEU A 18 29.46 -3.88 23.95
N PRO A 19 30.10 -3.30 22.92
CA PRO A 19 29.38 -2.49 21.96
C PRO A 19 28.33 -3.40 21.31
N LYS A 20 27.06 -3.26 21.73
CA LYS A 20 25.94 -4.06 21.21
C LYS A 20 25.77 -3.92 19.70
N GLY A 21 26.41 -2.91 19.09
CA GLY A 21 26.51 -2.75 17.64
C GLY A 21 27.41 -3.77 16.93
N ALA A 22 28.41 -4.36 17.59
CA ALA A 22 29.28 -5.37 16.98
C ALA A 22 28.54 -6.65 16.56
N PRO A 23 27.73 -7.31 17.43
CA PRO A 23 27.02 -8.52 17.04
C PRO A 23 25.94 -8.27 15.96
N VAL A 24 25.30 -7.09 15.96
CA VAL A 24 24.31 -6.72 14.93
C VAL A 24 24.98 -6.59 13.56
N ARG A 25 26.17 -5.99 13.50
CA ARG A 25 26.92 -5.83 12.24
C ARG A 25 27.32 -7.19 11.66
N ASP A 26 27.84 -8.08 12.48
CA ASP A 26 28.27 -9.41 12.03
C ASP A 26 27.10 -10.22 11.46
N GLU A 27 25.94 -10.17 12.14
CA GLU A 27 24.73 -10.84 11.68
C GLU A 27 24.19 -10.24 10.37
N VAL A 28 24.17 -8.92 10.24
CA VAL A 28 23.77 -8.25 8.99
C VAL A 28 24.71 -8.61 7.84
N VAL A 29 26.03 -8.63 8.09
CA VAL A 29 27.02 -9.04 7.08
C VAL A 29 26.81 -10.49 6.65
N ARG A 30 26.52 -11.40 7.59
CA ARG A 30 26.19 -12.79 7.31
C ARG A 30 24.94 -12.90 6.42
N LEU A 31 23.85 -12.24 6.80
CA LEU A 31 22.59 -12.24 6.03
C LEU A 31 22.76 -11.64 4.63
N VAL A 32 23.54 -10.57 4.49
CA VAL A 32 23.86 -9.97 3.20
C VAL A 32 24.65 -10.93 2.30
N ARG A 33 25.63 -11.66 2.85
CA ARG A 33 26.37 -12.70 2.12
C ARG A 33 25.47 -13.85 1.66
N GLU A 34 24.50 -14.22 2.50
CA GLU A 34 23.47 -15.22 2.18
C GLU A 34 22.37 -14.69 1.23
N LYS A 35 22.45 -13.42 0.80
CA LYS A 35 21.43 -12.74 -0.03
C LYS A 35 20.05 -12.63 0.63
N ARG A 36 20.00 -12.69 1.97
CA ARG A 36 18.79 -12.57 2.80
C ARG A 36 18.57 -11.13 3.24
N TYR A 37 18.41 -10.24 2.26
CA TYR A 37 18.39 -8.79 2.49
C TYR A 37 17.15 -8.31 3.28
N GLU A 38 16.00 -8.96 3.15
CA GLU A 38 14.80 -8.59 3.92
C GLU A 38 14.97 -8.88 5.41
N GLU A 39 15.62 -10.00 5.74
CA GLU A 39 15.92 -10.35 7.12
C GLU A 39 17.01 -9.44 7.70
N ALA A 40 18.03 -9.11 6.90
CA ALA A 40 19.02 -8.11 7.28
C ALA A 40 18.36 -6.77 7.61
N LEU A 41 17.37 -6.35 6.83
CA LEU A 41 16.61 -5.14 7.08
C LEU A 41 15.77 -5.24 8.38
N ALA A 42 15.16 -6.39 8.64
CA ALA A 42 14.42 -6.63 9.88
C ALA A 42 15.32 -6.54 11.13
N VAL A 43 16.52 -7.14 11.08
CA VAL A 43 17.52 -7.05 12.16
C VAL A 43 17.95 -5.60 12.39
N LEU A 44 18.19 -4.83 11.32
CA LEU A 44 18.55 -3.41 11.45
C LEU A 44 17.42 -2.56 12.03
N TYR A 45 16.16 -2.85 11.70
CA TYR A 45 15.02 -2.16 12.31
C TYR A 45 14.87 -2.48 13.79
N GLN A 46 15.08 -3.74 14.17
CA GLN A 46 15.12 -4.14 15.58
C GLN A 46 16.22 -3.37 16.32
N ALA A 47 17.44 -3.35 15.78
CA ALA A 47 18.55 -2.59 16.36
C ALA A 47 18.25 -1.07 16.44
N ARG A 48 17.59 -0.49 15.43
CA ARG A 48 17.17 0.91 15.46
C ARG A 48 16.12 1.19 16.54
N SER A 49 15.23 0.23 16.83
CA SER A 49 14.25 0.40 17.92
C SER A 49 14.94 0.50 19.29
N GLU A 50 16.09 -0.17 19.44
CA GLU A 50 16.93 -0.09 20.64
C GLU A 50 17.84 1.14 20.67
N SER A 51 18.20 1.69 19.50
CA SER A 51 19.12 2.83 19.36
C SER A 51 18.67 3.77 18.23
N PRO A 52 17.63 4.60 18.46
CA PRO A 52 16.98 5.38 17.41
C PRO A 52 17.83 6.53 16.84
N GLY A 53 18.89 6.94 17.53
CA GLY A 53 19.79 8.03 17.13
C GLY A 53 21.05 7.58 16.40
N ASP A 54 21.25 6.28 16.18
CA ASP A 54 22.45 5.76 15.52
C ASP A 54 22.39 6.04 14.00
N ARG A 55 23.26 6.95 13.55
CA ARG A 55 23.39 7.34 12.13
C ARG A 55 23.95 6.22 11.26
N GLU A 56 24.80 5.35 11.80
CA GLU A 56 25.39 4.25 11.05
C GLU A 56 24.35 3.16 10.77
N LEU A 57 23.48 2.86 11.75
CA LEU A 57 22.32 2.01 11.54
C LEU A 57 21.36 2.60 10.49
N GLN A 58 21.07 3.90 10.58
CA GLN A 58 20.21 4.57 9.60
C GLN A 58 20.79 4.49 8.18
N ALA A 59 22.08 4.80 8.00
CA ALA A 59 22.75 4.69 6.71
C ALA A 59 22.75 3.24 6.17
N SER A 60 22.90 2.25 7.05
CA SER A 60 22.87 0.83 6.67
C SER A 60 21.46 0.41 6.21
N ILE A 61 20.41 0.86 6.91
CA ILE A 61 19.01 0.64 6.54
C ILE A 61 18.75 1.25 5.15
N GLU A 62 19.15 2.49 4.92
CA GLU A 62 18.94 3.18 3.64
C GLU A 62 19.65 2.47 2.48
N ARG A 63 20.92 2.05 2.67
CA ARG A 63 21.65 1.28 1.65
C ARG A 63 20.99 -0.05 1.31
N ILE A 64 20.53 -0.81 2.31
CA ILE A 64 19.84 -2.10 2.06
C ILE A 64 18.50 -1.85 1.36
N LYS A 65 17.76 -0.81 1.74
CA LYS A 65 16.50 -0.45 1.07
C LYS A 65 16.73 -0.09 -0.39
N GLU A 66 17.75 0.71 -0.69
CA GLU A 66 18.07 1.11 -2.05
C GLU A 66 18.51 -0.10 -2.89
N PHE A 67 19.32 -0.99 -2.32
CA PHE A 67 19.69 -2.24 -2.97
C PHE A 67 18.46 -3.11 -3.28
N LEU A 68 17.56 -3.31 -2.32
CA LEU A 68 16.32 -4.06 -2.51
C LEU A 68 15.41 -3.42 -3.55
N ALA A 69 15.28 -2.09 -3.54
CA ALA A 69 14.50 -1.36 -4.55
C ALA A 69 15.06 -1.60 -5.96
N GLY A 70 16.38 -1.55 -6.13
CA GLY A 70 17.04 -1.89 -7.39
C GLY A 70 16.86 -3.36 -7.81
N ALA A 71 16.88 -4.28 -6.85
CA ALA A 71 16.62 -5.69 -7.12
C ALA A 71 15.16 -5.94 -7.57
N TYR A 72 14.19 -5.28 -6.94
CA TYR A 72 12.77 -5.36 -7.33
C TYR A 72 12.50 -4.69 -8.67
N ALA A 73 13.09 -3.53 -8.93
CA ALA A 73 13.07 -2.88 -10.23
C ALA A 73 13.52 -3.82 -11.35
N LYS A 74 14.65 -4.51 -11.16
CA LYS A 74 15.16 -5.49 -12.13
C LYS A 74 14.19 -6.65 -12.36
N ARG A 75 13.54 -7.15 -11.30
CA ARG A 75 12.54 -8.23 -11.41
C ARG A 75 11.27 -7.80 -12.16
N LEU A 76 10.88 -6.53 -12.06
CA LEU A 76 9.76 -5.96 -12.82
C LEU A 76 10.10 -5.69 -14.30
N GLY A 77 11.38 -5.82 -14.67
CA GLY A 77 11.87 -5.54 -16.03
C GLY A 77 12.24 -4.07 -16.25
N GLY A 78 12.53 -3.33 -15.17
CA GLY A 78 12.86 -1.90 -15.20
C GLY A 78 11.76 -1.02 -14.61
N LEU A 79 12.15 0.13 -14.06
CA LEU A 79 11.19 1.08 -13.44
C LEU A 79 10.43 1.90 -14.49
N ASP A 80 11.01 2.11 -15.67
CA ASP A 80 10.40 2.85 -16.78
C ASP A 80 9.29 2.07 -17.51
N LYS A 81 9.11 0.80 -17.14
CA LYS A 81 8.07 -0.04 -17.74
C LYS A 81 6.70 0.38 -17.20
N VAL A 82 5.75 0.52 -18.11
CA VAL A 82 4.35 0.82 -17.79
C VAL A 82 3.71 -0.40 -17.12
N ALA A 83 3.07 -0.17 -15.98
CA ALA A 83 2.35 -1.20 -15.26
C ALA A 83 1.11 -1.61 -16.06
N GLY A 84 1.01 -2.89 -16.42
CA GLY A 84 -0.18 -3.46 -17.04
C GLY A 84 -1.37 -3.59 -16.08
N PRO A 85 -2.55 -4.01 -16.57
CA PRO A 85 -3.68 -4.29 -15.70
C PRO A 85 -3.34 -5.42 -14.71
N ILE A 86 -3.61 -5.18 -13.43
CA ILE A 86 -3.39 -6.18 -12.37
C ILE A 86 -4.49 -7.25 -12.47
N PRO A 87 -4.16 -8.55 -12.45
CA PRO A 87 -5.17 -9.60 -12.41
C PRO A 87 -6.01 -9.47 -11.12
N MET A 88 -7.34 -9.53 -11.25
CA MET A 88 -8.27 -9.43 -10.10
C MET A 88 -8.06 -10.53 -9.04
N SER A 89 -7.37 -11.61 -9.40
CA SER A 89 -6.99 -12.71 -8.51
C SER A 89 -5.69 -12.47 -7.72
N ALA A 90 -4.90 -11.44 -8.06
CA ALA A 90 -3.50 -11.34 -7.64
C ALA A 90 -3.26 -10.79 -6.23
N GLY A 91 -4.27 -10.28 -5.52
CA GLY A 91 -4.07 -9.87 -4.13
C GLY A 91 -5.33 -9.43 -3.41
N ARG A 92 -5.57 -10.03 -2.23
CA ARG A 92 -6.59 -9.56 -1.27
C ARG A 92 -6.00 -8.68 -0.17
N SER A 93 -4.68 -8.47 -0.17
CA SER A 93 -4.03 -7.66 0.86
C SER A 93 -4.42 -6.19 0.72
N PRO A 94 -4.56 -5.45 1.84
CA PRO A 94 -4.93 -4.04 1.80
C PRO A 94 -3.91 -3.20 1.04
N ASP A 95 -2.62 -3.53 1.15
CA ASP A 95 -1.53 -2.88 0.41
C ASP A 95 -1.65 -3.12 -1.09
N ALA A 96 -1.99 -4.34 -1.52
CA ALA A 96 -2.21 -4.67 -2.93
C ALA A 96 -3.37 -3.87 -3.52
N LEU A 97 -4.49 -3.80 -2.80
CA LEU A 97 -5.65 -3.01 -3.20
C LEU A 97 -5.29 -1.52 -3.32
N LEU A 98 -4.49 -1.00 -2.39
CA LEU A 98 -4.04 0.39 -2.43
C LEU A 98 -3.15 0.67 -3.65
N VAL A 99 -2.15 -0.17 -3.91
CA VAL A 99 -1.26 -0.03 -5.07
C VAL A 99 -2.06 -0.15 -6.37
N ALA A 100 -3.04 -1.06 -6.44
CA ALA A 100 -3.86 -1.26 -7.62
C ALA A 100 -4.63 -0.02 -8.05
N ARG A 101 -5.00 0.87 -7.12
CA ARG A 101 -5.68 2.14 -7.43
C ARG A 101 -4.81 3.13 -8.22
N TYR A 102 -3.49 2.97 -8.17
CA TYR A 102 -2.53 3.81 -8.90
C TYR A 102 -2.11 3.18 -10.23
N VAL A 103 -2.51 1.95 -10.52
CA VAL A 103 -2.23 1.28 -11.80
C VAL A 103 -3.33 1.65 -12.78
N ASP A 104 -3.10 2.72 -13.53
CA ASP A 104 -4.02 3.25 -14.55
C ASP A 104 -3.70 2.75 -15.97
N GLY A 105 -2.70 1.87 -16.12
CA GLY A 105 -2.23 1.39 -17.43
C GLY A 105 -1.38 2.39 -18.22
N SER A 106 -1.10 3.57 -17.65
CA SER A 106 -0.27 4.61 -18.29
C SER A 106 0.95 5.00 -17.46
N SER A 107 0.88 4.79 -16.15
CA SER A 107 1.93 5.07 -15.17
C SER A 107 3.03 4.02 -15.21
N THR A 108 4.28 4.47 -15.11
CA THR A 108 5.44 3.59 -14.96
C THR A 108 5.51 3.03 -13.55
N PHE A 109 6.27 1.95 -13.35
CA PHE A 109 6.50 1.42 -12.00
C PHE A 109 7.21 2.45 -11.09
N ASP A 110 8.07 3.32 -11.63
CA ASP A 110 8.66 4.40 -10.84
C ASP A 110 7.61 5.43 -10.40
N ASP A 111 6.74 5.88 -11.31
CA ASP A 111 5.68 6.84 -11.00
C ASP A 111 4.77 6.29 -9.89
N ILE A 112 4.37 5.02 -10.00
CA ILE A 112 3.53 4.35 -9.00
C ILE A 112 4.27 4.27 -7.65
N ALA A 113 5.56 3.94 -7.65
CA ALA A 113 6.36 3.86 -6.43
C ALA A 113 6.61 5.23 -5.76
N GLN A 114 6.59 6.32 -6.53
CA GLN A 114 6.67 7.69 -6.02
C GLN A 114 5.33 8.22 -5.48
N MET A 115 4.22 7.89 -6.14
CA MET A 115 2.89 8.41 -5.77
C MET A 115 2.23 7.66 -4.62
N CYS A 116 2.58 6.39 -4.41
CA CYS A 116 1.93 5.54 -3.42
C CYS A 116 2.40 5.89 -1.98
N PRO A 117 1.49 6.05 -1.01
CA PRO A 117 1.83 6.45 0.36
C PRO A 117 2.53 5.36 1.18
N LEU A 118 2.63 4.12 0.67
CA LEU A 118 3.35 3.02 1.33
C LEU A 118 4.87 3.21 1.32
N GLY A 119 5.37 4.11 0.47
CA GLY A 119 6.78 4.35 0.24
C GLY A 119 7.38 3.40 -0.80
N ARG A 120 8.44 3.87 -1.46
CA ARG A 120 9.03 3.25 -2.66
C ARG A 120 9.30 1.75 -2.53
N LEU A 121 10.03 1.33 -1.50
CA LEU A 121 10.40 -0.08 -1.33
C LEU A 121 9.17 -0.98 -1.15
N ARG A 122 8.21 -0.56 -0.32
CA ARG A 122 7.02 -1.35 -0.03
C ARG A 122 6.14 -1.47 -1.26
N THR A 123 5.94 -0.38 -2.00
CA THR A 123 5.19 -0.39 -3.25
C THR A 123 5.82 -1.33 -4.28
N LEU A 124 7.15 -1.32 -4.43
CA LEU A 124 7.84 -2.23 -5.35
C LEU A 124 7.72 -3.70 -4.92
N GLN A 125 7.80 -3.99 -3.62
CA GLN A 125 7.61 -5.35 -3.09
C GLN A 125 6.20 -5.88 -3.41
N VAL A 126 5.17 -5.05 -3.21
CA VAL A 126 3.77 -5.39 -3.53
C VAL A 126 3.59 -5.60 -5.03
N LEU A 127 4.14 -4.70 -5.86
CA LEU A 127 4.11 -4.85 -7.32
C LEU A 127 4.77 -6.15 -7.77
N VAL A 128 5.95 -6.49 -7.25
CA VAL A 128 6.59 -7.77 -7.57
C VAL A 128 5.68 -8.93 -7.19
N GLY A 129 5.04 -8.90 -6.02
CA GLY A 129 4.11 -9.96 -5.61
C GLY A 129 2.93 -10.13 -6.56
N LEU A 130 2.30 -9.00 -6.94
CA LEU A 130 1.16 -8.97 -7.85
C LEU A 130 1.50 -9.55 -9.23
N TYR A 131 2.66 -9.21 -9.78
CA TYR A 131 3.06 -9.61 -11.14
C TYR A 131 3.76 -10.97 -11.22
N THR A 132 4.35 -11.44 -10.13
CA THR A 132 4.95 -12.78 -10.07
C THR A 132 3.98 -13.84 -9.55
N GLY A 133 2.77 -13.44 -9.15
CA GLY A 133 1.77 -14.34 -8.54
C GLY A 133 2.22 -14.89 -7.18
N ARG A 134 3.24 -14.29 -6.57
CA ARG A 134 3.80 -14.70 -5.28
C ARG A 134 3.33 -13.69 -4.25
N GLU A 135 2.28 -14.00 -3.49
CA GLU A 135 1.89 -13.16 -2.37
C GLU A 135 3.10 -12.98 -1.44
N VAL A 136 3.61 -11.76 -1.34
CA VAL A 136 4.68 -11.45 -0.39
C VAL A 136 3.99 -11.34 0.96
N ALA A 137 4.11 -12.40 1.77
CA ALA A 137 3.68 -12.38 3.15
C ALA A 137 4.28 -11.14 3.81
N SER A 138 3.42 -10.26 4.32
CA SER A 138 3.84 -9.03 4.98
C SER A 138 4.41 -9.41 6.36
N PRO A 139 5.73 -9.27 6.62
CA PRO A 139 6.27 -9.54 7.96
C PRO A 139 5.79 -8.53 9.01
N PHE A 140 5.03 -7.49 8.62
CA PHE A 140 4.55 -6.42 9.49
C PHE A 140 3.03 -6.44 9.74
N SER A 141 2.29 -7.41 9.19
CA SER A 141 0.83 -7.49 9.37
C SER A 141 0.38 -8.43 10.49
N GLU A 142 1.30 -9.07 11.21
CA GLU A 142 0.94 -9.92 12.36
C GLU A 142 0.95 -9.13 13.68
N ARG A 143 -0.16 -8.45 13.97
CA ARG A 143 -0.64 -8.23 15.34
C ARG A 143 -2.08 -7.75 15.39
N THR A 144 -3.01 -8.55 14.88
CA THR A 144 -4.37 -8.66 15.44
C THR A 144 -5.09 -9.86 14.82
N SER A 145 -5.00 -11.00 15.49
CA SER A 145 -6.08 -11.99 15.58
C SER A 145 -5.76 -12.91 16.74
N PRO A 146 -6.49 -12.83 17.88
CA PRO A 146 -6.36 -13.84 18.92
C PRO A 146 -6.96 -15.16 18.43
N THR A 147 -6.11 -16.18 18.48
CA THR A 147 -6.39 -17.60 18.41
C THR A 147 -7.64 -17.97 19.22
N VAL A 148 -8.69 -18.46 18.57
CA VAL A 148 -9.78 -19.19 19.23
C VAL A 148 -9.58 -20.68 18.95
N GLY A 149 -8.92 -21.32 19.91
CA GLY A 149 -9.28 -22.62 20.46
C GLY A 149 -9.51 -23.79 19.50
N GLU A 150 -8.43 -24.48 19.15
CA GLU A 150 -8.45 -25.93 18.98
C GLU A 150 -9.02 -26.59 20.25
N ARG A 151 -10.14 -27.31 20.10
CA ARG A 151 -10.49 -28.42 20.99
C ARG A 151 -10.57 -29.69 20.19
N THR A 152 -9.51 -30.47 20.34
CA THR A 152 -9.46 -31.92 20.22
C THR A 152 -10.70 -32.63 20.76
N SER A 153 -11.19 -33.61 20.02
CA SER A 153 -11.90 -34.78 20.55
C SER A 153 -11.66 -35.98 19.64
N PRO A 154 -11.10 -37.09 20.16
CA PRO A 154 -11.07 -38.39 19.47
C PRO A 154 -12.14 -39.34 20.04
N SER A 155 -12.59 -40.30 19.21
CA SER A 155 -13.17 -41.63 19.55
C SER A 155 -14.27 -42.00 18.52
N VAL A 156 -13.96 -42.78 17.48
CA VAL A 156 -14.06 -44.26 17.37
C VAL A 156 -15.49 -44.82 17.46
N SER A 157 -15.97 -45.38 16.35
CA SER A 157 -16.66 -46.69 16.19
C SER A 157 -17.33 -46.73 14.80
N GLU A 158 -16.74 -47.39 13.79
CA GLU A 158 -16.87 -48.81 13.41
C GLU A 158 -18.16 -49.22 12.67
N ARG A 159 -17.92 -49.84 11.49
CA ARG A 159 -18.79 -50.74 10.68
C ARG A 159 -19.95 -50.06 9.92
N THR A 160 -20.24 -50.34 8.65
CA THR A 160 -20.15 -51.60 7.89
C THR A 160 -20.21 -51.28 6.38
N SER A 161 -19.54 -52.12 5.56
CA SER A 161 -19.40 -52.13 4.09
C SER A 161 -20.73 -52.35 3.29
N PRO A 162 -20.71 -52.74 1.99
CA PRO A 162 -20.34 -52.01 0.76
C PRO A 162 -21.44 -52.16 -0.35
N ALA A 163 -21.29 -51.52 -1.53
CA ALA A 163 -21.58 -52.11 -2.87
C ALA A 163 -21.69 -51.06 -4.01
N ILE A 164 -20.80 -51.21 -5.00
CA ILE A 164 -21.00 -51.15 -6.47
C ILE A 164 -22.30 -50.55 -7.05
N SER A 165 -22.15 -49.60 -8.00
CA SER A 165 -22.55 -49.82 -9.41
C SER A 165 -22.31 -48.61 -10.30
N GLU A 166 -21.70 -48.90 -11.45
CA GLU A 166 -21.64 -48.07 -12.65
C GLU A 166 -23.05 -47.73 -13.17
N MET A 167 -23.28 -46.50 -13.67
CA MET A 167 -24.13 -46.33 -14.86
C MET A 167 -23.89 -44.97 -15.56
N THR A 168 -23.53 -45.09 -16.84
CA THR A 168 -23.54 -44.18 -18.01
C THR A 168 -24.31 -42.85 -17.96
N PRO A 169 -23.84 -41.82 -18.73
CA PRO A 169 -24.56 -40.58 -19.00
C PRO A 169 -25.41 -40.67 -20.30
N ALA A 170 -26.58 -40.03 -20.31
CA ALA A 170 -27.32 -39.74 -21.55
C ALA A 170 -27.96 -38.34 -21.49
N PRO A 171 -27.99 -37.60 -22.63
CA PRO A 171 -28.49 -36.23 -22.72
C PRO A 171 -29.95 -36.20 -23.19
N VAL A 172 -30.74 -35.24 -22.71
CA VAL A 172 -32.09 -34.98 -23.22
C VAL A 172 -32.14 -33.60 -23.86
N ARG A 173 -32.19 -33.59 -25.19
CA ARG A 173 -32.76 -32.51 -26.00
C ARG A 173 -34.27 -32.48 -25.77
N ARG A 174 -34.86 -31.30 -25.68
CA ARG A 174 -36.24 -31.08 -26.16
C ARG A 174 -36.46 -29.64 -26.57
N ALA A 175 -36.80 -29.49 -27.84
CA ALA A 175 -37.39 -28.33 -28.47
C ALA A 175 -38.87 -28.22 -28.10
N PHE A 176 -39.38 -27.00 -27.98
CA PHE A 176 -40.76 -26.58 -28.28
C PHE A 176 -40.65 -25.09 -28.65
N ASP A 177 -40.79 -24.71 -29.92
CA ASP A 177 -42.05 -24.42 -30.64
C ASP A 177 -42.85 -23.23 -30.08
N THR A 178 -42.78 -22.14 -30.87
CA THR A 178 -43.91 -21.38 -31.42
C THR A 178 -44.82 -20.52 -30.50
N MET A 179 -44.91 -19.23 -30.92
CA MET A 179 -45.60 -18.05 -30.35
C MET A 179 -47.14 -18.20 -30.23
N PRO A 180 -47.84 -17.34 -29.46
CA PRO A 180 -48.42 -16.12 -30.08
C PRO A 180 -48.49 -14.85 -29.20
N GLU A 181 -48.59 -13.71 -29.88
CA GLU A 181 -49.09 -12.42 -29.39
C GLU A 181 -50.51 -12.54 -28.80
N ALA A 182 -50.74 -11.87 -27.67
CA ALA A 182 -52.05 -11.36 -27.27
C ALA A 182 -51.85 -10.12 -26.39
N GLY A 183 -52.44 -9.01 -26.80
CA GLY A 183 -52.37 -7.75 -26.09
C GLY A 183 -53.01 -7.79 -24.70
N ALA A 184 -52.41 -7.06 -23.77
CA ALA A 184 -53.07 -6.64 -22.54
C ALA A 184 -52.47 -5.31 -22.09
N ASP A 185 -53.32 -4.29 -22.19
CA ASP A 185 -53.25 -3.02 -21.48
C ASP A 185 -53.08 -3.32 -19.98
N MET A 186 -51.90 -3.03 -19.41
CA MET A 186 -51.69 -3.07 -17.95
C MET A 186 -50.83 -1.89 -17.53
N ALA A 187 -51.51 -0.91 -16.93
CA ALA A 187 -50.91 0.17 -16.17
C ALA A 187 -49.89 -0.34 -15.13
N PRO A 188 -48.82 0.42 -14.86
CA PRO A 188 -47.83 0.04 -13.85
C PRO A 188 -48.46 0.04 -12.44
N PRO A 189 -48.11 -0.93 -11.58
CA PRO A 189 -48.58 -0.95 -10.20
C PRO A 189 -48.01 0.25 -9.43
N THR A 190 -48.89 1.19 -9.08
CA THR A 190 -48.65 2.24 -8.09
C THR A 190 -48.31 1.60 -6.75
N MET A 191 -47.04 1.63 -6.37
CA MET A 191 -46.60 1.29 -5.02
C MET A 191 -47.15 2.34 -4.04
N PRO A 192 -47.81 1.95 -2.93
CA PRO A 192 -48.20 2.89 -1.89
C PRO A 192 -46.96 3.46 -1.21
N ALA A 193 -46.90 4.79 -1.14
CA ALA A 193 -45.88 5.54 -0.45
C ALA A 193 -45.79 5.09 1.02
N ARG A 194 -44.75 4.31 1.32
CA ARG A 194 -44.38 3.95 2.68
C ARG A 194 -43.89 5.22 3.36
N GLY A 195 -44.77 5.83 4.16
CA GLY A 195 -44.49 7.03 4.92
C GLY A 195 -43.26 6.83 5.80
N VAL A 196 -42.13 7.38 5.38
CA VAL A 196 -41.01 7.67 6.27
C VAL A 196 -41.47 8.85 7.10
N GLN A 197 -42.08 8.56 8.26
CA GLN A 197 -42.22 9.54 9.33
C GLN A 197 -40.81 10.04 9.65
N ARG A 198 -40.49 11.23 9.13
CA ARG A 198 -39.35 12.02 9.57
C ARG A 198 -39.57 12.24 11.07
N ARG A 199 -38.82 11.50 11.87
CA ARG A 199 -38.55 11.84 13.26
C ARG A 199 -38.18 13.33 13.27
N PRO A 200 -38.79 14.18 14.12
CA PRO A 200 -38.29 15.52 14.34
C PRO A 200 -36.80 15.38 14.70
N GLN A 201 -35.93 15.93 13.86
CA GLN A 201 -34.52 16.01 14.21
C GLN A 201 -34.44 16.86 15.47
N GLU A 202 -34.00 16.25 16.56
CA GLU A 202 -33.43 16.99 17.68
C GLU A 202 -32.39 17.97 17.11
N PRO A 203 -32.43 19.24 17.54
CA PRO A 203 -31.41 20.19 17.11
C PRO A 203 -30.04 19.61 17.49
N PRO A 204 -29.07 19.57 16.56
CA PRO A 204 -27.74 19.09 16.88
C PRO A 204 -27.20 19.90 18.07
N PRO A 205 -26.53 19.28 19.06
CA PRO A 205 -25.84 20.04 20.08
C PRO A 205 -24.89 20.99 19.36
N ASP A 206 -24.92 22.26 19.78
CA ASP A 206 -24.22 23.44 19.27
C ASP A 206 -22.69 23.28 19.29
N SER A 207 -22.22 22.25 18.59
CA SER A 207 -20.83 21.95 18.35
C SER A 207 -20.45 22.79 17.16
N LYS A 208 -20.09 24.04 17.45
CA LYS A 208 -19.34 24.88 16.52
C LYS A 208 -18.31 23.98 15.85
N PRO A 209 -18.29 23.84 14.52
CA PRO A 209 -17.25 23.06 13.87
C PRO A 209 -15.92 23.61 14.37
N PHE A 210 -15.13 22.77 15.02
CA PHE A 210 -13.73 23.06 15.32
C PHE A 210 -12.96 22.97 14.00
N THR A 211 -13.36 23.75 13.00
CA THR A 211 -12.50 24.17 11.91
C THR A 211 -11.69 25.30 12.51
N LEU A 212 -10.52 24.98 13.04
CA LEU A 212 -9.45 25.96 13.06
C LEU A 212 -9.38 26.52 11.63
N PRO A 213 -9.57 27.83 11.40
CA PRO A 213 -9.29 28.40 10.11
C PRO A 213 -7.78 28.25 9.93
N VAL A 214 -7.36 27.17 9.26
CA VAL A 214 -6.03 27.15 8.66
C VAL A 214 -6.08 28.33 7.71
N ALA A 215 -5.44 29.43 8.12
CA ALA A 215 -5.33 30.61 7.30
C ALA A 215 -4.61 30.20 6.02
N GLU A 216 -5.38 29.86 4.99
CA GLU A 216 -4.82 29.53 3.68
C GLU A 216 -4.02 30.74 3.24
N SER A 217 -2.71 30.55 3.13
CA SER A 217 -1.82 31.61 2.72
C SER A 217 -2.21 32.04 1.30
N ALA A 218 -1.92 33.30 0.95
CA ALA A 218 -2.11 33.77 -0.42
C ALA A 218 -1.33 32.90 -1.43
N GLU A 219 -0.24 32.28 -0.99
CA GLU A 219 0.57 31.34 -1.76
C GLU A 219 -0.15 30.02 -2.03
N ASP A 220 -0.87 29.46 -1.04
CA ASP A 220 -1.67 28.23 -1.21
C ASP A 220 -2.77 28.42 -2.25
N ARG A 221 -3.40 29.59 -2.25
CA ARG A 221 -4.46 29.95 -3.20
C ARG A 221 -3.90 30.05 -4.62
N ARG A 222 -2.80 30.78 -4.79
CA ARG A 222 -2.09 30.90 -6.07
C ARG A 222 -1.63 29.55 -6.59
N TYR A 223 -1.14 28.69 -5.70
CA TYR A 223 -0.73 27.33 -6.03
C TYR A 223 -1.93 26.51 -6.54
N ARG A 224 -3.05 26.50 -5.83
CA ARG A 224 -4.26 25.77 -6.25
C ARG A 224 -4.81 26.28 -7.58
N GLU A 225 -4.84 27.60 -7.78
CA GLU A 225 -5.27 28.21 -9.04
C GLU A 225 -4.35 27.84 -10.21
N ALA A 226 -3.03 27.87 -10.00
CA ALA A 226 -2.05 27.44 -10.99
C ALA A 226 -2.19 25.93 -11.30
N PHE A 227 -2.34 25.10 -10.28
CA PHE A 227 -2.48 23.66 -10.42
C PHE A 227 -3.78 23.28 -11.15
N ALA A 228 -4.88 23.95 -10.81
CA ALA A 228 -6.17 23.78 -11.48
C ALA A 228 -6.10 24.19 -12.95
N ARG A 229 -5.44 25.33 -13.27
CA ARG A 229 -5.20 25.76 -14.65
C ARG A 229 -4.36 24.76 -15.43
N GLY A 230 -3.26 24.26 -14.86
CA GLY A 230 -2.42 23.24 -15.50
C GLY A 230 -3.19 21.96 -15.78
N THR A 231 -4.02 21.51 -14.82
CA THR A 231 -4.86 20.32 -14.98
C THR A 231 -5.91 20.52 -16.07
N ALA A 232 -6.57 21.69 -16.12
CA ALA A 232 -7.54 22.01 -17.16
C ALA A 232 -6.92 22.06 -18.55
N ALA A 233 -5.75 22.71 -18.70
CA ALA A 233 -5.00 22.75 -19.94
C ALA A 233 -4.56 21.35 -20.40
N PHE A 234 -4.11 20.51 -19.46
CA PHE A 234 -3.72 19.13 -19.73
C PHE A 234 -4.89 18.30 -20.26
N VAL A 235 -6.07 18.39 -19.64
CA VAL A 235 -7.30 17.71 -20.10
C VAL A 235 -7.72 18.20 -21.49
N GLN A 236 -7.53 19.49 -21.79
CA GLN A 236 -7.79 20.09 -23.10
C GLN A 236 -6.70 19.79 -24.14
N ARG A 237 -5.69 18.97 -23.81
CA ARG A 237 -4.52 18.65 -24.66
C ARG A 237 -3.69 19.87 -25.07
N ARG A 238 -3.82 20.97 -24.34
CA ARG A 238 -2.99 22.17 -24.52
C ARG A 238 -1.72 22.00 -23.70
N TYR A 239 -0.86 21.08 -24.13
CA TYR A 239 0.27 20.64 -23.32
C TYR A 239 1.29 21.75 -23.04
N ALA A 240 1.47 22.71 -23.96
CA ALA A 240 2.34 23.87 -23.73
C ALA A 240 1.85 24.74 -22.55
N GLU A 241 0.56 25.10 -22.54
CA GLU A 241 -0.06 25.86 -21.44
C GLU A 241 -0.05 25.08 -20.11
N ALA A 242 -0.23 23.76 -20.18
CA ALA A 242 -0.15 22.89 -19.02
C ALA A 242 1.25 22.90 -18.39
N ILE A 243 2.31 22.80 -19.21
CA ILE A 243 3.70 22.82 -18.74
C ILE A 243 3.99 24.15 -18.04
N GLU A 244 3.63 25.28 -18.63
CA GLU A 244 3.85 26.60 -18.01
C GLU A 244 3.16 26.73 -16.64
N ALA A 245 1.92 26.24 -16.53
CA ALA A 245 1.17 26.26 -15.29
C ALA A 245 1.77 25.36 -14.21
N PHE A 246 2.22 24.15 -14.55
CA PHE A 246 2.89 23.24 -13.60
C PHE A 246 4.30 23.70 -13.23
N GLU A 247 5.02 24.37 -14.13
CA GLU A 247 6.29 25.03 -13.79
C GLU A 247 6.08 26.16 -12.77
N ALA A 248 5.00 26.95 -12.92
CA ALA A 248 4.65 27.96 -11.92
C ALA A 248 4.38 27.32 -10.54
N CYS A 249 3.71 26.17 -10.50
CA CYS A 249 3.56 25.38 -9.27
C CYS A 249 4.90 24.93 -8.69
N ALA A 250 5.82 24.45 -9.52
CA ALA A 250 7.16 24.01 -9.09
C ALA A 250 8.03 25.17 -8.57
N ARG A 251 7.84 26.40 -9.07
CA ARG A 251 8.51 27.61 -8.56
C ARG A 251 7.98 28.05 -7.20
N MET A 252 6.67 27.90 -6.96
CA MET A 252 6.05 28.23 -5.66
C MET A 252 6.40 27.17 -4.61
N ARG A 253 6.40 25.89 -4.99
CA ARG A 253 6.68 24.77 -4.08
C ARG A 253 7.75 23.84 -4.68
N PRO A 254 9.04 24.19 -4.55
CA PRO A 254 10.11 23.32 -4.98
C PRO A 254 10.07 22.02 -4.15
N GLY A 255 9.92 20.88 -4.83
CA GLY A 255 9.78 19.57 -4.18
C GLY A 255 8.34 19.06 -4.05
N ASP A 256 7.33 19.78 -4.54
CA ASP A 256 5.98 19.23 -4.64
C ASP A 256 5.92 18.07 -5.64
N ALA A 257 5.69 16.86 -5.12
CA ALA A 257 5.65 15.66 -5.94
C ALA A 257 4.51 15.72 -6.98
N GLY A 258 3.34 16.24 -6.61
CA GLY A 258 2.17 16.30 -7.49
C GLY A 258 2.41 17.16 -8.75
N ALA A 259 2.91 18.38 -8.56
CA ALA A 259 3.25 19.29 -9.66
C ALA A 259 4.37 18.71 -10.54
N SER A 260 5.39 18.07 -9.93
CA SER A 260 6.50 17.48 -10.69
C SER A 260 6.05 16.32 -11.59
N VAL A 261 5.14 15.47 -11.10
CA VAL A 261 4.59 14.34 -11.87
C VAL A 261 3.76 14.85 -13.04
N MET A 262 2.88 15.83 -12.79
CA MET A 262 2.03 16.40 -13.84
C MET A 262 2.84 17.15 -14.91
N LEU A 263 3.93 17.83 -14.52
CA LEU A 263 4.86 18.48 -15.44
C LEU A 263 5.53 17.46 -16.36
N ARG A 264 6.09 16.37 -15.80
CA ARG A 264 6.70 15.30 -16.60
C ARG A 264 5.69 14.66 -17.57
N ARG A 265 4.46 14.44 -17.10
CA ARG A 265 3.37 13.90 -17.93
C ARG A 265 3.02 14.83 -19.08
N ALA A 266 2.87 16.12 -18.81
CA ALA A 266 2.57 17.13 -19.84
C ALA A 266 3.68 17.25 -20.90
N GLN A 267 4.95 17.20 -20.48
CA GLN A 267 6.10 17.19 -21.39
C GLN A 267 6.07 15.97 -22.31
N ARG A 268 5.89 14.77 -21.75
CA ARG A 268 5.82 13.53 -22.53
C ARG A 268 4.70 13.56 -23.57
N GLU A 269 3.51 13.99 -23.19
CA GLU A 269 2.35 14.05 -24.10
C GLU A 269 2.54 15.10 -25.20
N ARG A 270 3.18 16.24 -24.89
CA ARG A 270 3.57 17.23 -25.91
C ARG A 270 4.51 16.61 -26.94
N ASP A 271 5.52 15.87 -26.50
CA ASP A 271 6.53 15.29 -27.37
C ASP A 271 5.99 14.09 -28.18
N LEU A 272 4.90 13.45 -27.74
CA LEU A 272 4.20 12.39 -28.47
C LEU A 272 3.14 12.93 -29.45
N GLY A 273 2.61 14.13 -29.19
CA GLY A 273 1.52 14.75 -29.96
C GLY A 273 1.94 15.83 -30.95
N GLY A 274 3.22 16.19 -31.00
CA GLY A 274 3.83 17.08 -31.99
C GLY A 274 4.49 16.32 -33.12
#